data_AF-W4LGU9-F1
#
_entry.id   AF-W4LGU9-F1
#
_cell.length_a   1.000
_cell.length_b   1.000
_cell.length_c   1.000
_cell.angle_alpha   90.00
_cell.angle_beta   90.00
_cell.angle_gamma   90.00
#
_symmetry.space_group_name_H-M   'P 1'
#
loop_
_entity.id
_entity.type
_entity.pdbx_description
1 polymer ?
#
loop_
_entity_poly.entity_id
_entity_poly.type
_entity_poly.pdbx_seq_one_letter_code
_entity_poly.pdbx_strand_id
1 'polypeptide(L)'
;MSHQVSPSNDQPPHGMTRREFAKATTRTGLSVAAGMGLSMWPGVAPVRAQSKQVHMLAWNHFIPDADDETRRQAKAFEQETGIKILFETINQNDLLPRATAAIESGAGPDIFVFQWNHPHLYGGGLTDHSKIFELDDGDQVYPFQREAAIVDGVPRGVPYYGIATAMCYREDIFKELNIEIPTYWEEFLRAGTKLKDYGMPIGQTLGHTVGDAPLWCYMLLWSFGAQEVDEKGKVAIDSRQTRHAIEFMTQLWNDACDESALAWDDSSNNRAYLS
;
A
#
# COMPACT_ATOMS: atom_id res chain seq x y z
N MET A 1 47.20 1.73 23.02
CA MET A 1 47.27 1.65 21.54
C MET A 1 46.12 2.46 20.99
N SER A 2 46.45 3.70 20.66
CA SER A 2 45.57 4.74 20.14
C SER A 2 45.49 4.61 18.62
N HIS A 3 44.32 4.30 18.06
CA HIS A 3 44.06 4.45 16.64
C HIS A 3 43.12 5.65 16.44
N GLN A 4 43.72 6.75 15.99
CA GLN A 4 43.04 7.89 15.38
C GLN A 4 42.46 7.44 14.03
N VAL A 5 41.18 7.74 13.80
CA VAL A 5 40.55 7.68 12.48
C VAL A 5 40.66 9.08 11.87
N SER A 6 41.37 9.19 10.74
CA SER A 6 41.47 10.42 9.96
C SER A 6 40.13 10.78 9.28
N PRO A 7 39.81 12.07 9.08
CA PRO A 7 38.60 12.49 8.39
C PRO A 7 38.71 12.25 6.87
N SER A 8 37.65 11.70 6.28
CA SER A 8 37.50 11.58 4.82
C SER A 8 37.31 12.96 4.20
N ASN A 9 38.29 13.37 3.39
CA ASN A 9 38.24 14.55 2.52
C ASN A 9 37.21 14.33 1.39
N ASP A 10 36.01 14.88 1.54
CA ASP A 10 35.16 15.25 0.41
C ASP A 10 35.64 16.60 -0.13
N GLN A 11 36.62 16.56 -1.03
CA GLN A 11 36.94 17.66 -1.92
C GLN A 11 36.86 17.14 -3.37
N PRO A 12 36.02 17.74 -4.23
CA PRO A 12 36.00 17.39 -5.65
C PRO A 12 37.33 17.78 -6.31
N PRO A 13 37.83 17.01 -7.30
CA PRO A 13 39.08 17.31 -7.96
C PRO A 13 39.03 18.69 -8.62
N HIS A 14 40.11 19.45 -8.44
CA HIS A 14 40.25 20.82 -8.92
C HIS A 14 39.85 20.97 -10.40
N GLY A 15 38.96 21.93 -10.67
CA GLY A 15 38.82 22.54 -12.00
C GLY A 15 37.48 22.40 -12.71
N MET A 16 36.41 21.89 -12.10
CA MET A 16 35.07 21.90 -12.70
C MET A 16 34.09 22.77 -11.92
N THR A 17 33.45 23.70 -12.62
CA THR A 17 32.36 24.51 -12.10
C THR A 17 31.07 23.69 -12.02
N ARG A 18 30.14 24.04 -11.11
CA ARG A 18 28.82 23.37 -10.96
C ARG A 18 28.04 23.26 -12.29
N ARG A 19 28.31 24.16 -13.25
CA ARG A 19 27.69 24.18 -14.59
C ARG A 19 28.30 23.15 -15.55
N GLU A 20 29.53 22.72 -15.33
CA GLU A 20 30.19 21.66 -16.10
C GLU A 20 29.80 20.27 -15.59
N PHE A 21 29.58 20.12 -14.29
CA PHE A 21 29.01 18.89 -13.72
C PHE A 21 27.60 18.62 -14.29
N ALA A 22 26.73 19.64 -14.31
CA ALA A 22 25.38 19.51 -14.89
C ALA A 22 25.39 19.16 -16.40
N LYS A 23 26.44 19.54 -17.14
CA LYS A 23 26.62 19.16 -18.56
C LYS A 23 27.22 17.76 -18.74
N ALA A 24 27.99 17.27 -17.77
CA ALA A 24 28.58 15.94 -17.81
C ALA A 24 27.55 14.84 -17.52
N THR A 25 26.58 15.09 -16.63
CA THR A 25 25.53 14.11 -16.29
C THR A 25 24.51 13.90 -17.40
N THR A 26 24.40 14.81 -18.38
CA THR A 26 23.48 14.66 -19.53
C THR A 26 23.99 13.68 -20.60
N ARG A 27 25.24 13.18 -20.49
CA ARG A 27 25.89 12.43 -21.58
C ARG A 27 26.17 10.96 -21.31
N THR A 28 25.74 10.41 -20.16
CA THR A 28 26.00 9.01 -19.77
C THR A 28 24.73 8.22 -19.44
N GLY A 29 23.61 8.55 -20.07
CA GLY A 29 22.32 7.89 -19.89
C GLY A 29 21.66 7.42 -21.18
N LEU A 30 22.41 6.83 -22.11
CA LEU A 30 21.84 6.14 -23.28
C LEU A 30 22.81 5.08 -23.80
N SER A 31 22.63 3.84 -23.35
CA SER A 31 23.24 2.69 -24.02
C SER A 31 22.40 1.42 -23.86
N VAL A 32 21.25 1.39 -24.54
CA VAL A 32 20.79 0.19 -25.26
C VAL A 32 20.06 0.66 -26.53
N ALA A 33 20.79 0.75 -27.64
CA ALA A 33 20.21 0.83 -28.98
C ALA A 33 21.00 -0.11 -29.89
N ALA A 34 20.77 -1.41 -29.72
CA ALA A 34 21.23 -2.41 -30.68
C ALA A 34 20.06 -2.77 -31.61
N GLY A 35 20.24 -2.45 -32.89
CA GLY A 35 19.43 -2.97 -34.00
C GLY A 35 18.27 -2.08 -34.44
N MET A 36 18.47 -1.37 -35.55
CA MET A 36 17.57 -1.34 -36.71
C MET A 36 18.14 -0.40 -37.78
N GLY A 37 18.21 -0.89 -39.02
CA GLY A 37 18.90 -0.28 -40.14
C GLY A 37 18.40 1.12 -40.50
N LEU A 38 19.36 1.99 -40.82
CA LEU A 38 19.12 3.32 -41.38
C LEU A 38 18.69 3.17 -42.84
N SER A 39 17.39 3.35 -43.13
CA SER A 39 16.95 3.70 -44.48
C SER A 39 17.18 5.20 -44.68
N MET A 40 18.19 5.54 -45.48
CA MET A 40 18.45 6.90 -45.90
C MET A 40 17.57 7.25 -47.10
N TRP A 41 16.38 7.79 -46.86
CA TRP A 41 15.65 8.59 -47.85
C TRP A 41 15.36 9.97 -47.26
N PRO A 42 15.70 11.07 -47.95
CA PRO A 42 15.55 12.42 -47.38
C PRO A 42 14.09 12.85 -47.50
N GLY A 43 13.41 13.04 -46.37
CA GLY A 43 12.15 13.80 -46.36
C GLY A 43 11.09 13.39 -45.35
N VAL A 44 11.19 12.21 -44.73
CA VAL A 44 10.28 11.83 -43.64
C VAL A 44 11.13 11.26 -42.53
N ALA A 45 11.44 12.06 -41.52
CA ALA A 45 11.86 11.50 -40.24
C ALA A 45 10.76 10.50 -39.86
N PRO A 46 11.07 9.21 -39.63
CA PRO A 46 10.05 8.31 -39.12
C PRO A 46 9.59 8.97 -37.82
N VAL A 47 8.32 9.41 -37.79
CA VAL A 47 7.62 9.62 -36.54
C VAL A 47 7.63 8.24 -35.91
N ARG A 48 8.69 7.97 -35.15
CA ARG A 48 8.75 6.83 -34.27
C ARG A 48 7.61 7.14 -33.33
N ALA A 49 6.46 6.49 -33.56
CA ALA A 49 5.34 6.54 -32.65
C ALA A 49 5.96 6.27 -31.29
N GLN A 50 6.05 7.31 -30.45
CA GLN A 50 6.55 7.16 -29.11
C GLN A 50 5.56 6.19 -28.49
N SER A 51 5.97 4.93 -28.34
CA SER A 51 5.16 3.91 -27.68
C SER A 51 4.72 4.54 -26.37
N LYS A 52 3.43 4.86 -26.26
CA LYS A 52 2.90 5.54 -25.09
C LYS A 52 3.10 4.58 -23.94
N GLN A 53 3.98 4.93 -23.02
CA GLN A 53 4.22 4.14 -21.83
C GLN A 53 3.50 4.82 -20.68
N VAL A 54 2.80 4.03 -19.87
CA VAL A 54 2.21 4.45 -18.61
C VAL A 54 2.89 3.64 -17.51
N HIS A 55 3.39 4.34 -16.50
CA HIS A 55 4.01 3.73 -15.34
C HIS A 55 3.01 3.60 -14.19
N MET A 56 2.69 2.37 -13.81
CA MET A 56 1.81 2.05 -12.69
C MET A 56 2.63 1.47 -11.53
N LEU A 57 2.57 2.14 -10.39
CA LEU A 57 3.18 1.69 -9.14
C LEU A 57 2.12 1.10 -8.20
N ALA A 58 2.32 -0.13 -7.77
CA ALA A 58 1.50 -0.79 -6.77
C ALA A 58 2.36 -1.40 -5.66
N TRP A 59 1.71 -1.84 -4.60
CA TRP A 59 2.34 -2.77 -3.66
C TRP A 59 2.45 -4.17 -4.30
N ASN A 60 3.42 -4.98 -3.87
CA ASN A 60 3.52 -6.38 -4.29
C ASN A 60 2.50 -7.25 -3.53
N HIS A 61 1.70 -8.03 -4.25
CA HIS A 61 0.64 -8.80 -3.60
C HIS A 61 1.20 -9.93 -2.72
N PHE A 62 0.53 -10.24 -1.60
CA PHE A 62 0.83 -11.44 -0.80
C PHE A 62 0.47 -12.76 -1.50
N ILE A 63 -0.15 -12.68 -2.69
CA ILE A 63 -0.54 -13.80 -3.54
C ILE A 63 0.14 -13.54 -4.89
N PRO A 64 1.30 -14.17 -5.16
CA PRO A 64 2.09 -13.87 -6.37
C PRO A 64 1.29 -13.99 -7.68
N ASP A 65 0.33 -14.91 -7.74
CA ASP A 65 -0.56 -15.11 -8.89
C ASP A 65 -1.39 -13.86 -9.24
N ALA A 66 -1.71 -13.02 -8.25
CA ALA A 66 -2.43 -11.77 -8.48
C ALA A 66 -1.56 -10.75 -9.24
N ASP A 67 -0.29 -10.61 -8.86
CA ASP A 67 0.64 -9.73 -9.58
C ASP A 67 0.89 -10.24 -11.02
N ASP A 68 0.94 -11.56 -11.21
CA ASP A 68 1.10 -12.17 -12.52
C ASP A 68 -0.14 -11.98 -13.41
N GLU A 69 -1.33 -12.04 -12.82
CA GLU A 69 -2.57 -11.72 -13.51
C GLU A 69 -2.62 -10.23 -13.91
N THR A 70 -2.22 -9.30 -13.04
CA THR A 70 -2.10 -7.88 -13.41
C THR A 70 -1.09 -7.68 -14.54
N ARG A 71 0.06 -8.38 -14.51
CA ARG A 71 1.04 -8.36 -15.61
C ARG A 71 0.47 -8.94 -16.91
N ARG A 72 -0.36 -9.97 -16.84
CA ARG A 72 -1.05 -10.55 -18.00
C ARG A 72 -2.04 -9.55 -18.60
N GLN A 73 -2.84 -8.89 -17.77
CA GLN A 73 -3.79 -7.85 -18.19
C GLN A 73 -3.09 -6.65 -18.82
N ALA A 74 -1.99 -6.18 -18.23
CA ALA A 74 -1.13 -5.13 -18.78
C ALA A 74 -0.64 -5.47 -20.20
N LYS A 75 -0.21 -6.71 -20.44
CA LYS A 75 0.21 -7.18 -21.77
C LYS A 75 -0.96 -7.24 -22.76
N ALA A 76 -2.13 -7.71 -22.33
CA ALA A 76 -3.32 -7.74 -23.16
C ALA A 76 -3.75 -6.32 -23.58
N PHE A 77 -3.74 -5.38 -22.64
CA PHE A 77 -4.00 -3.96 -22.90
C PHE A 77 -2.99 -3.36 -23.90
N GLU A 78 -1.69 -3.69 -23.76
CA GLU A 78 -0.67 -3.26 -24.72
C GLU A 78 -0.91 -3.83 -26.13
N GLN A 79 -1.34 -5.08 -26.25
CA GLN A 79 -1.65 -5.69 -27.54
C GLN A 79 -2.86 -5.03 -28.23
N GLU A 80 -3.87 -4.62 -27.46
CA GLU A 80 -5.08 -3.99 -27.99
C GLU A 80 -4.86 -2.51 -28.35
N THR A 81 -4.13 -1.78 -27.52
CA THR A 81 -4.06 -0.31 -27.61
C THR A 81 -2.72 0.21 -28.13
N GLY A 82 -1.68 -0.62 -28.13
CA GLY A 82 -0.29 -0.21 -28.37
C GLY A 82 0.31 0.63 -27.22
N ILE A 83 -0.38 0.76 -26.09
CA ILE A 83 0.10 1.49 -24.90
C ILE A 83 0.76 0.49 -23.95
N LYS A 84 2.05 0.70 -23.66
CA LYS A 84 2.80 -0.15 -22.76
C LYS A 84 2.53 0.24 -21.31
N ILE A 85 2.17 -0.74 -20.48
CA ILE A 85 2.11 -0.56 -19.02
C ILE A 85 3.42 -1.06 -18.40
N LEU A 86 4.17 -0.16 -17.77
CA LEU A 86 5.24 -0.53 -16.85
C LEU A 86 4.60 -0.76 -15.48
N PHE A 87 4.44 -2.01 -15.08
CA PHE A 87 3.93 -2.35 -13.75
C PHE A 87 5.10 -2.55 -12.79
N GLU A 88 5.31 -1.58 -11.90
CA GLU A 88 6.28 -1.62 -10.80
C GLU A 88 5.55 -2.02 -9.51
N THR A 89 6.15 -2.92 -8.74
CA THR A 89 5.66 -3.35 -7.43
C THR A 89 6.71 -3.09 -6.35
N ILE A 90 6.27 -2.61 -5.20
CA ILE A 90 7.12 -2.33 -4.02
C ILE A 90 6.49 -2.86 -2.73
N ASN A 91 7.21 -2.85 -1.62
CA ASN A 91 6.61 -3.18 -0.33
C ASN A 91 5.44 -2.22 -0.03
N GLN A 92 4.35 -2.76 0.53
CA GLN A 92 3.16 -1.97 0.85
C GLN A 92 3.46 -0.74 1.73
N ASN A 93 4.35 -0.89 2.72
CA ASN A 93 4.72 0.21 3.62
C ASN A 93 5.54 1.32 2.91
N ASP A 94 6.17 1.00 1.77
CA ASP A 94 6.97 1.96 0.99
C ASP A 94 6.12 2.76 -0.01
N LEU A 95 4.88 2.33 -0.26
CA LEU A 95 4.03 2.92 -1.29
C LEU A 95 3.71 4.40 -1.05
N LEU A 96 3.26 4.75 0.16
CA LEU A 96 2.92 6.13 0.51
C LEU A 96 4.16 7.05 0.44
N PRO A 97 5.31 6.74 1.08
CA PRO A 97 6.52 7.55 0.93
C PRO A 97 6.95 7.74 -0.53
N ARG A 98 6.88 6.67 -1.34
CA ARG A 98 7.24 6.71 -2.77
C ARG A 98 6.29 7.59 -3.57
N ALA A 99 4.99 7.56 -3.27
CA ALA A 99 3.98 8.40 -3.89
C ALA A 99 4.15 9.87 -3.50
N THR A 100 4.35 10.17 -2.23
CA THR A 100 4.61 11.54 -1.74
C THR A 100 5.79 12.17 -2.49
N ALA A 101 6.94 11.48 -2.55
CA ALA A 101 8.11 12.00 -3.24
C ALA A 101 7.87 12.20 -4.76
N ALA A 102 7.13 11.30 -5.40
CA ALA A 102 6.82 11.40 -6.82
C ALA A 102 5.87 12.59 -7.12
N ILE A 103 4.85 12.78 -6.31
CA ILE A 103 3.87 13.86 -6.44
C ILE A 103 4.54 15.22 -6.18
N GLU A 104 5.37 15.33 -5.13
CA GLU A 104 6.09 16.56 -4.80
C GLU A 104 7.11 16.95 -5.88
N SER A 105 7.80 15.97 -6.48
CA SER A 105 8.81 16.22 -7.51
C SER A 105 8.23 16.36 -8.92
N GLY A 106 6.99 15.91 -9.15
CA GLY A 106 6.37 15.83 -10.47
C GLY A 106 7.04 14.81 -11.39
N ALA A 107 7.73 13.81 -10.84
CA ALA A 107 8.46 12.79 -11.59
C ALA A 107 8.26 11.40 -10.98
N GLY A 108 8.10 10.37 -11.82
CA GLY A 108 7.96 8.99 -11.37
C GLY A 108 6.76 8.28 -12.01
N PRO A 109 6.00 7.49 -11.24
CA PRO A 109 4.80 6.81 -11.73
C PRO A 109 3.71 7.78 -12.20
N ASP A 110 2.96 7.36 -13.21
CA ASP A 110 1.77 8.05 -13.71
C ASP A 110 0.51 7.63 -12.92
N ILE A 111 0.48 6.37 -12.47
CA ILE A 111 -0.63 5.77 -11.70
C ILE A 111 -0.08 5.20 -10.39
N PHE A 112 -0.73 5.52 -9.29
CA PHE A 112 -0.50 4.90 -7.99
C PHE A 112 -1.70 4.04 -7.61
N VAL A 113 -1.48 2.77 -7.31
CA VAL A 113 -2.51 1.89 -6.77
C VAL A 113 -2.61 2.12 -5.27
N PHE A 114 -3.30 3.20 -4.91
CA PHE A 114 -3.53 3.59 -3.52
C PHE A 114 -4.47 2.63 -2.76
N GLN A 115 -4.42 2.72 -1.43
CA GLN A 115 -5.29 1.97 -0.52
C GLN A 115 -6.21 2.92 0.25
N TRP A 116 -7.36 2.40 0.68
CA TRP A 116 -8.35 3.08 1.52
C TRP A 116 -8.68 4.51 1.05
N ASN A 117 -8.39 5.52 1.87
CA ASN A 117 -8.63 6.93 1.64
C ASN A 117 -7.34 7.71 1.33
N HIS A 118 -6.24 7.04 0.94
CA HIS A 118 -4.98 7.71 0.59
C HIS A 118 -5.11 8.85 -0.44
N PRO A 119 -6.05 8.84 -1.41
CA PRO A 119 -6.23 10.01 -2.29
C PRO A 119 -6.42 11.34 -1.54
N HIS A 120 -7.03 11.31 -0.35
CA HIS A 120 -7.24 12.50 0.48
C HIS A 120 -5.93 13.14 0.97
N LEU A 121 -4.83 12.40 1.01
CA LEU A 121 -3.51 12.94 1.38
C LEU A 121 -2.89 13.80 0.28
N TYR A 122 -3.30 13.57 -0.96
CA TYR A 122 -2.62 14.12 -2.14
C TYR A 122 -3.49 15.07 -2.95
N GLY A 123 -4.81 15.04 -2.79
CA GLY A 123 -5.77 16.03 -3.31
C GLY A 123 -5.39 16.64 -4.66
N GLY A 124 -4.94 17.90 -4.66
CA GLY A 124 -4.59 18.66 -5.87
C GLY A 124 -3.39 18.14 -6.67
N GLY A 125 -2.60 17.21 -6.12
CA GLY A 125 -1.54 16.48 -6.83
C GLY A 125 -2.05 15.30 -7.68
N LEU A 126 -3.34 14.95 -7.57
CA LEU A 126 -3.97 13.86 -8.32
C LEU A 126 -4.88 14.41 -9.43
N THR A 127 -5.02 13.65 -10.51
CA THR A 127 -5.83 14.05 -11.68
C THR A 127 -7.33 14.04 -11.33
N ASP A 128 -8.10 14.92 -11.97
CA ASP A 128 -9.57 14.89 -11.91
C ASP A 128 -10.11 13.79 -12.83
N HIS A 129 -10.79 12.81 -12.22
CA HIS A 129 -11.35 11.63 -12.87
C HIS A 129 -12.87 11.73 -13.12
N SER A 130 -13.47 12.92 -13.06
CA SER A 130 -14.91 13.12 -13.28
C SER A 130 -15.42 12.45 -14.57
N LYS A 131 -14.67 12.53 -15.67
CA LYS A 131 -15.02 11.86 -16.93
C LYS A 131 -15.05 10.34 -16.85
N ILE A 132 -14.23 9.73 -15.99
CA ILE A 132 -14.26 8.28 -15.77
C ILE A 132 -15.52 7.92 -14.97
N PHE A 133 -15.84 8.72 -13.96
CA PHE A 133 -17.05 8.55 -13.15
C PHE A 133 -18.35 8.76 -13.94
N GLU A 134 -18.31 9.48 -15.08
CA GLU A 134 -19.43 9.59 -16.02
C GLU A 134 -19.61 8.34 -16.90
N LEU A 135 -18.54 7.57 -17.14
CA LEU A 135 -18.55 6.36 -17.95
C LEU A 135 -18.93 5.11 -17.13
N ASP A 136 -18.75 5.19 -15.81
CA ASP A 136 -19.01 4.12 -14.86
C ASP A 136 -19.86 4.66 -13.69
N ASP A 137 -21.12 4.24 -13.67
CA ASP A 137 -22.08 4.59 -12.61
C ASP A 137 -21.72 3.94 -11.27
N GLY A 138 -20.76 3.02 -11.26
CA GLY A 138 -20.23 2.39 -10.06
C GLY A 138 -21.13 1.31 -9.50
N ASP A 139 -22.04 0.74 -10.31
CA ASP A 139 -22.93 -0.36 -9.87
C ASP A 139 -22.18 -1.64 -9.47
N GLN A 140 -20.91 -1.77 -9.90
CA GLN A 140 -20.01 -2.87 -9.55
C GLN A 140 -19.18 -2.65 -8.28
N VAL A 141 -19.30 -1.49 -7.63
CA VAL A 141 -18.51 -1.15 -6.42
C VAL A 141 -19.41 -0.73 -5.27
N TYR A 142 -18.93 -0.91 -4.05
CA TYR A 142 -19.67 -0.43 -2.87
C TYR A 142 -19.63 1.10 -2.80
N PRO A 143 -20.72 1.78 -2.38
CA PRO A 143 -20.77 3.24 -2.32
C PRO A 143 -19.58 3.88 -1.59
N PHE A 144 -19.16 3.29 -0.46
CA PHE A 144 -18.04 3.80 0.34
C PHE A 144 -16.70 3.82 -0.44
N GLN A 145 -16.52 2.94 -1.43
CA GLN A 145 -15.29 2.91 -2.23
C GLN A 145 -15.20 4.11 -3.17
N ARG A 146 -16.35 4.57 -3.70
CA ARG A 146 -16.41 5.81 -4.48
C ARG A 146 -16.24 7.02 -3.60
N GLU A 147 -16.88 7.03 -2.43
CA GLU A 147 -16.75 8.12 -1.45
C GLU A 147 -15.29 8.33 -1.05
N ALA A 148 -14.55 7.25 -0.75
CA ALA A 148 -13.12 7.31 -0.40
C ALA A 148 -12.19 7.83 -1.52
N ALA A 149 -12.68 7.84 -2.78
CA ALA A 149 -11.95 8.34 -3.93
C ALA A 149 -12.29 9.81 -4.26
N ILE A 150 -13.32 10.38 -3.63
CA ILE A 150 -13.77 11.76 -3.84
C ILE A 150 -13.14 12.66 -2.78
N VAL A 151 -12.26 13.56 -3.22
CA VAL A 151 -11.57 14.53 -2.36
C VAL A 151 -12.10 15.91 -2.67
N ASP A 152 -12.66 16.58 -1.66
CA ASP A 152 -13.26 17.92 -1.79
C ASP A 152 -14.28 18.02 -2.96
N GLY A 153 -15.08 16.96 -3.15
CA GLY A 153 -16.09 16.88 -4.20
C GLY A 153 -15.57 16.53 -5.59
N VAL A 154 -14.27 16.30 -5.76
CA VAL A 154 -13.65 15.91 -7.04
C VAL A 154 -13.19 14.46 -6.98
N PRO A 155 -13.53 13.60 -7.96
CA PRO A 155 -12.96 12.26 -8.07
C PRO A 155 -11.45 12.34 -8.30
N ARG A 156 -10.64 11.99 -7.29
CA ARG A 156 -9.16 11.96 -7.34
C ARG A 156 -8.59 10.56 -7.37
N GLY A 157 -9.45 9.55 -7.29
CA GLY A 157 -9.12 8.15 -7.52
C GLY A 157 -10.21 7.44 -8.31
N VAL A 158 -9.92 6.22 -8.73
CA VAL A 158 -10.88 5.31 -9.36
C VAL A 158 -10.84 4.00 -8.58
N PRO A 159 -11.96 3.51 -8.04
CA PRO A 159 -12.00 2.20 -7.38
C PRO A 159 -11.47 1.11 -8.32
N TYR A 160 -10.50 0.33 -7.85
CA TYR A 160 -9.87 -0.73 -8.65
C TYR A 160 -10.26 -2.13 -8.16
N TYR A 161 -10.13 -2.39 -6.86
CA TYR A 161 -10.63 -3.60 -6.22
C TYR A 161 -10.95 -3.32 -4.75
N GLY A 162 -11.72 -4.22 -4.12
CA GLY A 162 -12.00 -4.22 -2.68
C GLY A 162 -11.38 -5.44 -2.00
N ILE A 163 -11.01 -5.27 -0.74
CA ILE A 163 -10.60 -6.37 0.13
C ILE A 163 -11.70 -6.56 1.17
N ALA A 164 -12.30 -7.75 1.19
CA ALA A 164 -13.17 -8.15 2.29
C ALA A 164 -12.30 -8.71 3.42
N THR A 165 -12.61 -8.33 4.66
CA THR A 165 -11.86 -8.75 5.84
C THR A 165 -12.64 -9.81 6.59
N ALA A 166 -11.96 -10.89 6.98
CA ALA A 166 -12.55 -11.99 7.73
C ALA A 166 -11.51 -12.58 8.69
N MET A 167 -11.98 -13.06 9.83
CA MET A 167 -11.12 -13.80 10.76
C MET A 167 -10.94 -15.23 10.25
N CYS A 168 -9.69 -15.63 10.04
CA CYS A 168 -9.33 -17.00 9.69
C CYS A 168 -9.06 -17.81 10.97
N TYR A 169 -9.53 -19.05 11.02
CA TYR A 169 -9.38 -19.91 12.19
C TYR A 169 -9.25 -21.39 11.79
N ARG A 170 -8.70 -22.18 12.72
CA ARG A 170 -8.54 -23.64 12.56
C ARG A 170 -9.76 -24.38 13.10
N GLU A 171 -10.63 -24.81 12.19
CA GLU A 171 -11.89 -25.52 12.53
C GLU A 171 -11.65 -26.79 13.37
N ASP A 172 -10.59 -27.53 13.06
CA ASP A 172 -10.20 -28.73 13.78
C ASP A 172 -9.83 -28.44 15.25
N ILE A 173 -9.07 -27.37 15.48
CA ILE A 173 -8.69 -26.93 16.83
C ILE A 173 -9.90 -26.37 17.59
N PHE A 174 -10.76 -25.59 16.92
CA PHE A 174 -11.99 -25.09 17.54
C PHE A 174 -12.90 -26.23 17.98
N LYS A 175 -13.04 -27.27 17.15
CA LYS A 175 -13.81 -28.47 17.47
C LYS A 175 -13.18 -29.28 18.61
N GLU A 176 -11.86 -29.47 18.61
CA GLU A 176 -11.14 -30.18 19.67
C GLU A 176 -11.31 -29.50 21.03
N LEU A 177 -11.23 -28.17 21.06
CA LEU A 177 -11.37 -27.36 22.28
C LEU A 177 -12.82 -26.99 22.63
N ASN A 178 -13.79 -27.46 21.83
CA ASN A 178 -15.20 -27.12 21.96
C ASN A 178 -15.43 -25.61 22.09
N ILE A 179 -14.83 -24.85 21.16
CA ILE A 179 -14.97 -23.41 21.01
C ILE A 179 -16.07 -23.13 19.99
N GLU A 180 -17.10 -22.40 20.41
CA GLU A 180 -18.09 -21.82 19.50
C GLU A 180 -17.51 -20.59 18.80
N ILE A 181 -17.93 -20.33 17.57
CA ILE A 181 -17.48 -19.16 16.80
C ILE A 181 -17.89 -17.89 17.54
N PRO A 182 -16.93 -17.05 17.97
CA PRO A 182 -17.24 -15.82 18.69
C PRO A 182 -18.08 -14.86 17.86
N THR A 183 -19.09 -14.27 18.49
CA THR A 183 -19.95 -13.25 17.86
C THR A 183 -19.80 -11.87 18.47
N TYR A 184 -19.06 -11.75 19.58
CA TYR A 184 -18.68 -10.48 20.21
C TYR A 184 -17.34 -10.59 20.94
N TRP A 185 -16.83 -9.46 21.42
CA TRP A 185 -15.46 -9.31 21.92
C TRP A 185 -15.13 -10.17 23.13
N GLU A 186 -16.00 -10.27 24.12
CA GLU A 186 -15.74 -11.10 25.30
C GLU A 186 -15.77 -12.59 24.97
N GLU A 187 -16.54 -13.03 23.96
CA GLU A 187 -16.41 -14.39 23.41
C GLU A 187 -15.07 -14.58 22.72
N PHE A 188 -14.64 -13.59 21.94
CA PHE A 188 -13.38 -13.63 21.22
C PHE A 188 -12.19 -13.72 22.17
N LEU A 189 -12.20 -12.94 23.26
CA LEU A 189 -11.23 -13.03 24.35
C LEU A 189 -11.22 -14.42 24.98
N ARG A 190 -12.38 -14.98 25.34
CA ARG A 190 -12.45 -16.33 25.94
C ARG A 190 -11.92 -17.41 25.00
N ALA A 191 -12.26 -17.34 23.71
CA ALA A 191 -11.75 -18.25 22.70
C ALA A 191 -10.23 -18.12 22.56
N GLY A 192 -9.75 -16.88 22.45
CA GLY A 192 -8.32 -16.56 22.35
C GLY A 192 -7.50 -17.04 23.55
N THR A 193 -8.00 -16.87 24.77
CA THR A 193 -7.32 -17.38 25.97
C THR A 193 -7.23 -18.91 25.97
N LYS A 194 -8.31 -19.61 25.61
CA LYS A 194 -8.27 -21.08 25.44
C LYS A 194 -7.24 -21.52 24.40
N LEU A 195 -7.17 -20.79 23.29
CA LEU A 195 -6.22 -21.04 22.21
C LEU A 195 -4.77 -20.80 22.68
N LYS A 196 -4.52 -19.72 23.42
CA LYS A 196 -3.20 -19.41 24.01
C LYS A 196 -2.78 -20.47 25.04
N ASP A 197 -3.67 -20.90 25.92
CA ASP A 197 -3.42 -21.98 26.88
C ASP A 197 -3.12 -23.32 26.20
N TYR A 198 -3.71 -23.57 25.03
CA TYR A 198 -3.42 -24.71 24.18
C TYR A 198 -2.09 -24.61 23.42
N GLY A 199 -1.42 -23.44 23.46
CA GLY A 199 -0.16 -23.20 22.75
C GLY A 199 -0.34 -22.69 21.31
N MET A 200 -1.53 -22.25 20.94
CA MET A 200 -1.84 -21.67 19.62
C MET A 200 -2.47 -20.28 19.79
N PRO A 201 -1.75 -19.27 20.29
CA PRO A 201 -2.29 -17.93 20.50
C PRO A 201 -2.78 -17.27 19.21
N ILE A 202 -3.58 -16.21 19.34
CA ILE A 202 -4.03 -15.41 18.20
C ILE A 202 -2.83 -14.71 17.54
N GLY A 203 -2.61 -15.00 16.27
CA GLY A 203 -1.54 -14.43 15.44
C GLY A 203 -1.97 -13.17 14.68
N GLN A 204 -2.24 -12.08 15.40
CA GLN A 204 -2.56 -10.77 14.81
C GLN A 204 -1.37 -9.83 14.98
N THR A 205 -1.00 -9.05 13.95
CA THR A 205 0.06 -8.03 14.08
C THR A 205 -0.45 -6.75 14.75
N LEU A 206 0.40 -6.13 15.58
CA LEU A 206 0.26 -4.76 16.10
C LEU A 206 1.53 -3.94 15.85
N GLY A 207 2.38 -4.40 14.93
CA GLY A 207 3.56 -3.66 14.51
C GLY A 207 3.20 -2.39 13.74
N HIS A 208 4.22 -1.59 13.42
CA HIS A 208 4.06 -0.38 12.62
C HIS A 208 3.90 -0.73 11.14
N THR A 209 2.68 -1.08 10.75
CA THR A 209 2.28 -1.39 9.38
C THR A 209 1.13 -0.50 8.93
N VAL A 210 0.81 -0.55 7.64
CA VAL A 210 -0.33 0.18 7.09
C VAL A 210 -1.57 -0.69 6.95
N GLY A 211 -1.47 -2.03 6.88
CA GLY A 211 -2.59 -2.92 6.60
C GLY A 211 -3.33 -3.44 7.85
N ASP A 212 -2.90 -4.60 8.34
CA ASP A 212 -3.69 -5.42 9.27
C ASP A 212 -3.72 -4.83 10.68
N ALA A 213 -2.60 -4.24 11.15
CA ALA A 213 -2.54 -3.60 12.47
C ALA A 213 -3.54 -2.44 12.60
N PRO A 214 -3.55 -1.42 11.71
CA PRO A 214 -4.54 -0.34 11.81
C PRO A 214 -5.96 -0.82 11.54
N LEU A 215 -6.19 -1.73 10.58
CA LEU A 215 -7.51 -2.31 10.32
C LEU A 215 -8.09 -2.95 11.60
N TRP A 216 -7.29 -3.77 12.27
CA TRP A 216 -7.64 -4.43 13.53
C TRP A 216 -7.97 -3.41 14.63
N CYS A 217 -7.09 -2.42 14.82
CA CYS A 217 -7.27 -1.37 15.81
C CYS A 217 -8.52 -0.52 15.57
N TYR A 218 -8.81 -0.14 14.32
CA TYR A 218 -9.99 0.65 13.97
C TYR A 218 -11.28 -0.13 14.19
N MET A 219 -11.33 -1.39 13.79
CA MET A 219 -12.49 -2.24 14.02
C MET A 219 -12.81 -2.34 15.52
N LEU A 220 -11.80 -2.55 16.35
CA LEU A 220 -11.97 -2.57 17.80
C LEU A 220 -12.42 -1.20 18.33
N LEU A 221 -11.73 -0.12 17.96
CA LEU A 221 -12.09 1.25 18.36
C LEU A 221 -13.57 1.58 18.06
N TRP A 222 -14.00 1.33 16.82
CA TRP A 222 -15.36 1.63 16.37
C TRP A 222 -16.41 0.76 17.03
N SER A 223 -16.11 -0.52 17.32
CA SER A 223 -17.03 -1.40 18.03
C SER A 223 -17.34 -0.95 19.46
N PHE A 224 -16.43 -0.20 20.09
CA PHE A 224 -16.63 0.45 21.39
C PHE A 224 -17.33 1.82 21.29
N GLY A 225 -17.70 2.24 20.07
CA GLY A 225 -18.31 3.54 19.79
C GLY A 225 -17.34 4.71 19.88
N ALA A 226 -16.03 4.44 19.81
CA ALA A 226 -15.02 5.49 19.69
C ALA A 226 -14.79 5.85 18.21
N GLN A 227 -14.20 7.01 17.97
CA GLN A 227 -13.93 7.54 16.63
C GLN A 227 -12.76 8.52 16.69
N GLU A 228 -12.03 8.70 15.59
CA GLU A 228 -10.93 9.66 15.52
C GLU A 228 -11.41 11.10 15.43
N VAL A 229 -12.43 11.32 14.61
CA VAL A 229 -13.10 12.58 14.36
C VAL A 229 -14.61 12.39 14.44
N ASP A 230 -15.34 13.40 14.90
CA ASP A 230 -16.79 13.39 14.88
C ASP A 230 -17.36 13.75 13.49
N GLU A 231 -18.69 13.68 13.35
CA GLU A 231 -19.41 14.02 12.10
C GLU A 231 -19.14 15.44 11.59
N LYS A 232 -18.58 16.33 12.42
CA LYS A 232 -18.24 17.71 12.07
C LYS A 232 -16.75 17.88 11.76
N GLY A 233 -15.99 16.78 11.71
CA GLY A 233 -14.55 16.77 11.46
C GLY A 233 -13.71 17.22 12.65
N LYS A 234 -14.29 17.29 13.86
CA LYS A 234 -13.52 17.66 15.06
C LYS A 234 -12.88 16.41 15.65
N VAL A 235 -11.61 16.50 16.04
CA VAL A 235 -10.89 15.44 16.76
C VAL A 235 -11.69 14.98 17.99
N ALA A 236 -11.97 13.68 18.04
CA ALA A 236 -12.82 13.02 19.04
C ALA A 236 -12.17 11.75 19.63
N ILE A 237 -10.93 11.43 19.23
CA ILE A 237 -10.20 10.25 19.70
C ILE A 237 -10.01 10.21 21.22
N ASP A 238 -9.95 11.37 21.88
CA ASP A 238 -9.84 11.46 23.33
C ASP A 238 -11.20 11.30 24.01
N SER A 239 -11.67 10.05 24.13
CA SER A 239 -12.97 9.71 24.70
C SER A 239 -12.89 8.60 25.76
N ARG A 240 -13.98 8.42 26.53
CA ARG A 240 -14.09 7.28 27.46
C ARG A 240 -14.15 5.96 26.71
N GLN A 241 -14.85 5.95 25.58
CA GLN A 241 -14.96 4.81 24.68
C GLN A 241 -13.59 4.37 24.17
N THR A 242 -12.73 5.31 23.78
CA THR A 242 -11.35 5.02 23.35
C THR A 242 -10.54 4.37 24.47
N ARG A 243 -10.67 4.86 25.71
CA ARG A 243 -9.98 4.26 26.86
C ARG A 243 -10.45 2.84 27.11
N HIS A 244 -11.76 2.59 27.07
CA HIS A 244 -12.30 1.24 27.21
C HIS A 244 -11.80 0.30 26.10
N ALA A 245 -11.73 0.77 24.85
CA ALA A 245 -11.18 0.00 23.74
C ALA A 245 -9.70 -0.34 23.98
N ILE A 246 -8.89 0.60 24.47
CA ILE A 246 -7.47 0.38 24.80
C ILE A 246 -7.31 -0.59 25.98
N GLU A 247 -8.12 -0.45 27.02
CA GLU A 247 -8.13 -1.37 28.17
C GLU A 247 -8.45 -2.80 27.73
N PHE A 248 -9.50 -2.97 26.91
CA PHE A 248 -9.86 -4.27 26.35
C PHE A 248 -8.77 -4.81 25.41
N MET A 249 -8.20 -3.98 24.52
CA MET A 249 -7.11 -4.39 23.63
C MET A 249 -5.90 -4.87 24.43
N THR A 250 -5.56 -4.16 25.51
CA THR A 250 -4.43 -4.53 26.39
C THR A 250 -4.69 -5.88 27.04
N GLN A 251 -5.91 -6.11 27.54
CA GLN A 251 -6.29 -7.40 28.11
C GLN A 251 -6.21 -8.50 27.05
N LEU A 252 -6.85 -8.31 25.90
CA LEU A 252 -6.85 -9.27 24.82
C LEU A 252 -5.44 -9.64 24.36
N TRP A 253 -4.56 -8.64 24.23
CA TRP A 253 -3.19 -8.89 23.79
C TRP A 253 -2.44 -9.80 24.77
N ASN A 254 -2.52 -9.48 26.07
CA ASN A 254 -1.84 -10.23 27.11
C ASN A 254 -2.43 -11.63 27.29
N ASP A 255 -3.76 -11.75 27.24
CA ASP A 255 -4.46 -12.98 27.63
C ASP A 255 -4.68 -13.94 26.46
N ALA A 256 -4.56 -13.49 25.20
CA ALA A 256 -4.94 -14.28 24.02
C ALA A 256 -3.99 -14.19 22.82
N CYS A 257 -3.27 -13.07 22.62
CA CYS A 257 -2.41 -12.90 21.45
C CYS A 257 -0.99 -13.43 21.66
N ASP A 258 -0.30 -13.66 20.53
CA ASP A 258 1.13 -13.92 20.48
C ASP A 258 1.90 -12.63 20.83
N GLU A 259 2.72 -12.66 21.88
CA GLU A 259 3.47 -11.48 22.33
C GLU A 259 4.51 -11.01 21.31
N SER A 260 5.05 -11.92 20.50
CA SER A 260 6.01 -11.56 19.44
C SER A 260 5.35 -10.74 18.33
N ALA A 261 4.02 -10.75 18.24
CA ALA A 261 3.27 -10.08 17.20
C ALA A 261 3.28 -8.54 17.27
N LEU A 262 3.85 -7.97 18.35
CA LEU A 262 4.20 -6.55 18.44
C LEU A 262 5.31 -6.14 17.45
N ALA A 263 6.14 -7.09 17.02
CA ALA A 263 7.23 -6.87 16.07
C ALA A 263 6.91 -7.38 14.65
N TRP A 264 5.69 -7.86 14.42
CA TRP A 264 5.28 -8.45 13.15
C TRP A 264 4.95 -7.39 12.11
N ASP A 265 5.06 -7.76 10.84
CA ASP A 265 4.49 -7.01 9.72
C ASP A 265 3.21 -7.71 9.21
N ASP A 266 2.54 -7.12 8.21
CA ASP A 266 1.31 -7.65 7.59
C ASP A 266 1.52 -8.99 6.84
N SER A 267 2.77 -9.45 6.72
CA SER A 267 3.09 -10.74 6.12
C SER A 267 3.38 -11.83 7.15
N SER A 268 3.65 -11.45 8.41
CA SER A 268 3.99 -12.38 9.48
C SER A 268 2.80 -13.22 9.94
N ASN A 269 1.61 -12.64 10.06
CA ASN A 269 0.37 -13.36 10.40
C ASN A 269 0.06 -14.45 9.35
N ASN A 270 0.21 -14.15 8.05
CA ASN A 270 0.06 -15.11 6.96
C ASN A 270 1.04 -16.28 7.09
N ARG A 271 2.31 -16.00 7.36
CA ARG A 271 3.33 -17.05 7.60
C ARG A 271 3.02 -17.88 8.84
N ALA A 272 2.62 -17.23 9.93
CA ALA A 272 2.29 -17.90 11.18
C ALA A 272 1.08 -18.82 11.05
N TYR A 273 0.08 -18.45 10.23
CA TYR A 273 -1.08 -19.30 9.98
C TYR A 273 -0.74 -20.54 9.12
N LEU A 274 0.25 -20.43 8.22
CA LEU A 274 0.63 -21.47 7.27
C LEU A 274 1.71 -22.44 7.81
N SER A 275 2.33 -22.15 8.94
CA SER A 275 3.34 -23.00 9.60
C SER A 275 2.71 -24.10 10.44
#